data_AF-A0A2V9B4Z5-F1
#
_entry.id   AF-A0A2V9B4Z5-F1
#
_cell.length_a   1.000
_cell.length_b   1.000
_cell.length_c   1.000
_cell.angle_alpha   90.00
_cell.angle_beta   90.00
_cell.angle_gamma   90.00
#
_symmetry.space_group_name_H-M   'P 1'
#
loop_
_entity.id
_entity.type
_entity.pdbx_description
1 polymer ?
#
loop_
_entity_poly.entity_id
_entity_poly.type
_entity_poly.pdbx_seq_one_letter_code
_entity_poly.pdbx_strand_id
1 'polypeptide(L)'
;MNLSLPIRLLLWPFSLVYGVAARLQAWLYAQGIYSVKRLNAPVVSVGNLTVGGTGKTPMVLWLAERFLAEGKRVGILSRGYRGSGGTSDEIEMLKGRLGNRVVFGVGPDRYVAGR
;
A
#
# COMPACT_ATOMS: atom_id res chain seq x y z
N MET A 1 19.58 -4.90 7.89
CA MET A 1 20.27 -5.67 6.82
C MET A 1 21.76 -5.34 6.86
N ASN A 2 22.59 -6.22 7.44
CA ASN A 2 24.05 -6.08 7.41
C ASN A 2 24.57 -6.64 6.08
N LEU A 3 24.35 -5.89 4.99
CA LEU A 3 25.04 -6.15 3.71
C LEU A 3 26.52 -5.80 3.88
N SER A 4 27.43 -6.65 3.38
CA SER A 4 28.86 -6.39 3.39
C SER A 4 29.19 -5.12 2.60
N LEU A 5 30.22 -4.38 3.03
CA LEU A 5 30.69 -3.15 2.38
C LEU A 5 30.83 -3.25 0.84
N PRO A 6 31.42 -4.31 0.25
CA PRO A 6 31.57 -4.40 -1.21
C PRO A 6 30.23 -4.46 -1.95
N ILE A 7 29.22 -5.14 -1.40
CA ILE A 7 27.89 -5.23 -2.01
C ILE A 7 27.17 -3.88 -1.94
N ARG A 8 27.35 -3.13 -0.85
CA ARG A 8 26.76 -1.79 -0.72
C ARG A 8 27.35 -0.81 -1.73
N LEU A 9 28.66 -0.84 -1.93
CA LEU A 9 29.36 -0.03 -2.93
C LEU A 9 28.88 -0.35 -4.35
N LEU A 10 28.71 -1.63 -4.66
CA LEU A 10 28.21 -2.07 -5.97
C LEU A 10 26.75 -1.62 -6.22
N LEU A 11 25.90 -1.65 -5.20
CA LEU A 11 24.48 -1.27 -5.31
C LEU A 11 24.24 0.25 -5.21
N TRP A 12 25.22 1.01 -4.75
CA TRP A 12 25.12 2.46 -4.59
C TRP A 12 24.76 3.22 -5.90
N PRO A 13 25.42 2.98 -7.05
CA PRO A 13 25.03 3.65 -8.30
C PRO A 13 23.61 3.28 -8.73
N PHE A 14 23.19 2.03 -8.55
CA PHE A 14 21.81 1.61 -8.82
C PHE A 14 20.80 2.31 -7.91
N SER A 15 21.16 2.54 -6.64
CA SER A 15 20.34 3.29 -5.70
C SER A 15 20.16 4.75 -6.12
N LEU A 16 21.20 5.39 -6.66
CA LEU A 16 21.11 6.74 -7.20
C LEU A 16 20.15 6.80 -8.39
N VAL A 17 20.30 5.90 -9.37
CA VAL A 17 19.41 5.83 -10.55
C VAL A 17 17.96 5.62 -10.12
N TYR A 18 17.71 4.67 -9.22
CA TYR A 18 16.38 4.46 -8.66
C TYR A 18 15.84 5.71 -7.95
N GLY A 19 16.66 6.38 -7.14
CA GLY A 19 16.30 7.58 -6.41
C GLY A 19 15.97 8.77 -7.33
N VAL A 20 16.69 8.93 -8.45
CA VAL A 20 16.39 9.95 -9.46
C VAL A 20 15.07 9.62 -10.17
N ALA A 21 14.87 8.37 -10.60
CA ALA A 21 13.63 7.94 -11.25
C ALA A 21 12.40 8.12 -10.34
N ALA A 22 12.50 7.75 -9.06
CA ALA A 22 11.42 7.92 -8.09
C ALA A 22 11.07 9.40 -7.86
N ARG A 23 12.08 10.28 -7.77
CA ARG A 23 11.87 11.73 -7.64
C ARG A 23 11.24 12.33 -8.88
N LEU A 24 11.71 11.94 -10.06
CA LEU A 24 11.12 12.38 -11.32
C LEU A 24 9.65 11.96 -11.41
N GLN A 25 9.34 10.70 -11.09
CA GLN A 25 7.96 10.22 -11.06
C GLN A 25 7.08 11.05 -10.11
N ALA A 26 7.55 11.30 -8.89
CA ALA A 26 6.83 12.14 -7.93
C ALA A 26 6.62 13.57 -8.44
N TRP A 27 7.63 14.15 -9.10
CA TRP A 27 7.54 15.46 -9.71
C TRP A 27 6.51 15.50 -10.85
N LEU A 28 6.49 14.49 -11.74
CA LEU A 28 5.49 14.40 -12.82
C LEU A 28 4.05 14.32 -12.30
N TYR A 29 3.82 13.62 -11.17
CA TYR A 29 2.53 13.64 -10.49
C TYR A 29 2.20 15.02 -9.90
N ALA A 30 3.18 15.68 -9.26
CA ALA A 30 2.98 17.00 -8.65
C ALA A 30 2.67 18.09 -9.69
N GLN A 31 3.24 18.00 -10.89
CA GLN A 31 2.94 18.88 -12.02
C GLN A 31 1.62 18.56 -12.73
N GLY A 32 0.90 17.50 -12.32
CA GLY A 32 -0.36 17.08 -12.96
C GLY A 32 -0.19 16.44 -14.35
N ILE A 33 1.04 16.07 -14.73
CA ILE A 33 1.32 15.42 -16.02
C ILE A 33 0.74 14.00 -16.03
N TYR A 34 0.82 13.29 -14.90
CA TYR A 34 0.15 12.01 -14.73
C TYR A 34 -1.28 12.17 -14.21
N SER A 35 -2.21 11.44 -14.81
CA SER A 35 -3.63 11.46 -14.43
C SER A 35 -3.83 10.84 -13.04
N VAL A 36 -4.53 11.58 -12.17
CA VAL A 36 -4.94 11.13 -10.84
C VAL A 36 -6.43 10.81 -10.88
N LYS A 37 -6.79 9.55 -10.59
CA LYS A 37 -8.19 9.11 -10.48
C LYS A 37 -8.69 9.29 -9.04
N ARG A 38 -9.95 9.71 -8.87
CA ARG A 38 -10.57 9.94 -7.56
C ARG A 38 -11.77 9.01 -7.38
N LEU A 39 -11.86 8.37 -6.21
CA LEU A 39 -13.04 7.63 -5.79
C LEU A 39 -14.11 8.60 -5.24
N ASN A 40 -15.38 8.17 -5.24
CA ASN A 40 -16.52 8.95 -4.74
C ASN A 40 -16.62 8.97 -3.21
N ALA A 41 -15.60 8.49 -2.50
CA ALA A 41 -15.54 8.42 -1.05
C ALA A 41 -14.18 8.96 -0.54
N PRO A 42 -14.10 9.41 0.72
CA PRO A 42 -12.81 9.77 1.33
C PRO A 42 -11.84 8.59 1.32
N VAL A 43 -10.60 8.82 0.90
CA VAL A 43 -9.56 7.78 0.78
C VAL A 43 -8.41 8.08 1.74
N VAL A 44 -8.07 7.09 2.56
CA VAL A 44 -6.88 7.11 3.43
C VAL A 44 -5.86 6.11 2.87
N SER A 45 -4.69 6.61 2.50
CA SER A 45 -3.59 5.75 2.02
C SER A 45 -2.64 5.41 3.16
N VAL A 46 -2.47 4.12 3.44
CA VAL A 46 -1.51 3.61 4.43
C VAL A 46 -0.33 2.98 3.69
N GLY A 47 0.85 3.59 3.81
CA GLY A 47 2.07 3.16 3.14
C GLY A 47 3.29 3.26 4.05
N ASN A 48 4.45 2.80 3.56
CA ASN A 48 5.73 2.96 4.25
C ASN A 48 6.85 3.25 3.24
N LEU A 49 7.88 3.96 3.68
CA LEU A 49 9.05 4.32 2.86
C LEU A 49 10.10 3.21 2.75
N THR A 50 10.08 2.26 3.69
CA THR A 50 11.05 1.16 3.79
C THR A 50 10.40 -0.18 3.45
N VAL A 51 11.15 -1.06 2.81
CA VAL A 51 10.75 -2.46 2.58
C VAL A 51 10.88 -3.28 3.88
N GLY A 52 9.87 -4.08 4.21
CA GLY A 52 9.85 -4.93 5.41
C GLY A 52 8.57 -4.81 6.25
N GLY A 53 8.51 -5.58 7.34
CA GLY A 53 7.41 -5.58 8.31
C GLY A 53 7.37 -4.26 9.08
N THR A 54 6.54 -3.33 8.59
CA THR A 54 6.61 -1.90 8.95
C THR A 54 5.32 -1.42 9.62
N GLY A 55 4.57 -2.34 10.23
CA GLY A 55 3.35 -2.02 10.98
C GLY A 55 2.16 -1.58 10.12
N LYS A 56 2.25 -1.63 8.79
CA LYS A 56 1.14 -1.25 7.89
C LYS A 56 -0.14 -2.03 8.18
N THR A 57 -0.06 -3.35 8.33
CA THR A 57 -1.23 -4.20 8.60
C THR A 57 -1.88 -3.89 9.95
N PRO A 58 -1.14 -3.80 11.09
CA PRO A 58 -1.70 -3.28 12.33
C PRO A 58 -2.34 -1.90 12.22
N MET A 59 -1.71 -0.96 11.49
CA MET A 59 -2.24 0.39 11.30
C MET A 59 -3.56 0.40 10.51
N VAL A 60 -3.64 -0.42 9.45
CA VAL A 60 -4.88 -0.58 8.66
C VAL A 60 -5.98 -1.16 9.53
N LEU A 61 -5.68 -2.20 10.33
CA LEU A 61 -6.64 -2.80 11.24
C LEU A 61 -7.17 -1.77 12.26
N TRP A 62 -6.26 -1.03 12.90
CA TRP A 62 -6.62 -0.01 13.88
C TRP A 62 -7.50 1.10 13.27
N LEU A 63 -7.13 1.62 12.08
CA LEU A 63 -7.94 2.61 11.37
C LEU A 63 -9.34 2.08 11.02
N ALA A 64 -9.41 0.85 10.53
CA ALA A 64 -10.68 0.22 10.18
C ALA A 64 -11.57 0.07 11.41
N GLU A 65 -11.06 -0.46 12.52
CA GLU A 65 -11.80 -0.60 13.77
C GLU A 65 -12.25 0.76 14.31
N ARG A 66 -11.39 1.78 14.23
CA ARG A 66 -11.73 3.13 14.66
C ARG A 66 -12.89 3.71 13.86
N PHE A 67 -12.86 3.61 12.54
CA PHE A 67 -13.94 4.13 11.69
C PHE A 67 -15.23 3.31 11.81
N LEU A 68 -15.14 2.00 12.01
CA LEU A 68 -16.29 1.17 12.32
C LEU A 68 -16.94 1.56 13.65
N ALA A 69 -16.14 1.84 14.68
CA ALA A 69 -16.64 2.31 15.98
C ALA A 69 -17.32 3.69 15.88
N GLU A 70 -16.95 4.50 14.89
CA GLU A 70 -17.61 5.76 14.54
C GLU A 70 -18.86 5.56 13.64
N GLY A 71 -19.27 4.32 13.39
CA GLY A 71 -20.45 3.99 12.57
C GLY A 71 -20.26 4.17 11.07
N LYS A 72 -19.03 4.31 10.58
CA LYS A 72 -18.74 4.50 9.15
C LYS A 72 -18.69 3.18 8.40
N ARG A 73 -19.06 3.21 7.11
CA ARG A 73 -18.82 2.10 6.18
C ARG A 73 -17.38 2.15 5.69
N VAL A 74 -16.63 1.07 5.90
CA VAL A 74 -15.20 1.00 5.57
C VAL A 74 -14.95 0.03 4.43
N GLY A 75 -14.18 0.47 3.43
CA GLY A 75 -13.62 -0.36 2.38
C GLY A 75 -12.10 -0.41 2.49
N ILE A 76 -11.51 -1.60 2.35
CA ILE A 76 -10.06 -1.81 2.36
C ILE A 76 -9.61 -2.24 0.96
N LEU A 77 -8.73 -1.46 0.36
CA LEU A 77 -8.18 -1.72 -0.96
C LEU A 77 -6.72 -2.17 -0.85
N SER A 78 -6.40 -3.35 -1.37
CA SER A 78 -5.04 -3.91 -1.33
C SER A 78 -4.59 -4.40 -2.70
N ARG A 79 -3.26 -4.47 -2.92
CA ARG A 79 -2.71 -5.03 -4.17
C ARG A 79 -2.89 -6.55 -4.27
N GLY A 80 -2.87 -7.23 -3.14
CA GLY A 80 -2.69 -8.69 -3.09
C GLY A 80 -1.25 -9.13 -3.41
N TYR A 81 -0.24 -8.53 -2.77
CA TYR A 81 1.17 -8.89 -3.02
C TYR A 81 1.50 -10.26 -2.38
N ARG A 82 2.23 -11.14 -3.10
CA ARG A 82 2.80 -12.41 -2.62
C ARG A 82 1.84 -13.57 -2.24
N GLY A 83 0.59 -13.56 -2.68
CA GLY A 83 -0.29 -14.73 -2.52
C GLY A 83 0.00 -15.83 -3.56
N SER A 84 0.71 -16.89 -3.19
CA SER A 84 0.74 -18.13 -3.98
C SER A 84 -0.62 -18.81 -3.83
N GLY A 85 -1.59 -18.46 -4.66
CA GLY A 85 -2.98 -18.94 -4.56
C GLY A 85 -4.08 -17.88 -4.62
N GLY A 86 -3.74 -16.61 -4.90
CA GLY A 86 -4.73 -15.56 -5.19
C GLY A 86 -5.16 -14.68 -4.00
N THR A 87 -4.72 -14.96 -2.77
CA THR A 87 -4.92 -14.07 -1.61
C THR A 87 -3.61 -13.92 -0.83
N SER A 88 -3.33 -12.71 -0.32
CA SER A 88 -2.14 -12.39 0.49
C SER A 88 -2.43 -12.67 1.96
N ASP A 89 -1.47 -13.23 2.73
CA ASP A 89 -1.59 -13.51 4.18
C ASP A 89 -2.10 -12.29 4.97
N GLU A 90 -1.69 -11.08 4.55
CA GLU A 90 -2.16 -9.81 5.12
C GLU A 90 -3.68 -9.63 4.95
N ILE A 91 -4.20 -9.96 3.77
CA ILE A 91 -5.62 -9.84 3.45
C ILE A 91 -6.42 -10.90 4.21
N GLU A 92 -5.90 -12.12 4.31
CA GLU A 92 -6.55 -13.19 5.08
C GLU A 92 -6.63 -12.84 6.56
N MET A 93 -5.54 -12.30 7.13
CA MET A 93 -5.52 -11.80 8.50
C MET A 93 -6.57 -10.70 8.72
N LEU A 94 -6.63 -9.70 7.83
CA LEU A 94 -7.61 -8.63 7.93
C LEU A 94 -9.04 -9.13 7.76
N LYS A 95 -9.29 -10.06 6.83
CA LYS A 95 -10.60 -10.71 6.67
C LYS A 95 -10.99 -11.50 7.92
N GLY A 96 -10.06 -12.23 8.52
CA GLY A 96 -10.31 -12.96 9.77
C GLY A 96 -10.65 -12.07 10.96
N ARG A 97 -10.05 -10.87 11.05
CA ARG A 97 -10.29 -9.92 12.14
C ARG A 97 -11.52 -9.06 11.93
N LEU A 98 -11.72 -8.55 10.71
CA LEU A 98 -12.78 -7.59 10.40
C LEU A 98 -14.05 -8.29 9.91
N GLY A 99 -13.94 -9.48 9.32
CA GLY A 99 -15.06 -10.26 8.79
C GLY A 99 -15.87 -9.46 7.77
N ASN A 100 -17.19 -9.60 7.84
CA ASN A 100 -18.14 -8.92 6.95
C ASN A 100 -18.41 -7.46 7.34
N ARG A 101 -17.69 -6.91 8.34
CA ARG A 101 -17.85 -5.50 8.75
C ARG A 101 -17.25 -4.52 7.76
N VAL A 102 -16.33 -4.99 6.91
CA VAL A 102 -15.66 -4.17 5.89
C VAL A 102 -15.73 -4.85 4.52
N VAL A 103 -15.71 -4.04 3.47
CA VAL A 103 -15.63 -4.54 2.08
C VAL A 103 -14.16 -4.57 1.65
N PHE A 104 -13.73 -5.66 1.01
CA PHE A 104 -12.36 -5.79 0.51
C PHE A 104 -12.31 -5.72 -1.01
N GLY A 105 -11.51 -4.81 -1.55
CA GLY A 105 -11.14 -4.75 -2.96
C GLY A 105 -9.68 -5.16 -3.14
N VAL A 106 -9.41 -6.19 -3.94
CA VAL A 106 -8.06 -6.72 -4.16
C VAL A 106 -7.71 -6.63 -5.64
N GLY A 107 -6.62 -5.94 -5.98
CA GLY A 107 -6.17 -5.85 -7.36
C GLY A 107 -5.02 -4.87 -7.61
N PRO A 108 -4.41 -4.93 -8.80
CA PRO A 108 -3.31 -4.05 -9.17
C PRO A 108 -3.73 -2.57 -9.24
N ASP A 109 -4.93 -2.28 -9.75
CA ASP A 109 -5.51 -0.93 -9.79
C ASP A 109 -6.52 -0.75 -8.65
N ARG A 110 -6.22 0.18 -7.73
CA ARG A 110 -7.06 0.46 -6.55
C ARG A 110 -8.32 1.21 -6.93
N TYR A 111 -8.27 2.02 -7.97
CA TYR A 111 -9.43 2.76 -8.41
C TYR A 111 -10.47 1.82 -9.02
N VAL A 112 -10.04 0.82 -9.81
CA VAL A 112 -10.95 -0.22 -10.33
C VAL A 112 -11.51 -1.10 -9.22
N ALA A 113 -10.66 -1.52 -8.26
CA ALA A 113 -11.09 -2.36 -7.14
C ALA A 113 -12.01 -1.64 -6.13
N GLY A 114 -12.06 -0.31 -6.15
CA GLY A 114 -12.84 0.51 -5.22
C GLY A 114 -14.05 1.21 -5.84
N ARG A 115 -14.34 0.99 -7.13
CA ARG A 115 -15.62 1.36 -7.73
C ARG A 115 -16.71 0.40 -7.29
#